data_AF-A0A3D3NFB5-F1
#
_entry.id   AF-A0A3D3NFB5-F1
#
_cell.length_a   1.000
_cell.length_b   1.000
_cell.length_c   1.000
_cell.angle_alpha   90.00
_cell.angle_beta   90.00
_cell.angle_gamma   90.00
#
_symmetry.space_group_name_H-M   'P 1'
#
loop_
_entity.id
_entity.type
_entity.pdbx_description
1 polymer ?
#
loop_
_entity_poly.entity_id
_entity_poly.type
_entity_poly.pdbx_seq_one_letter_code
_entity_poly.pdbx_strand_id
1 'polypeptide(L)'
;MTFPADIKGCMKDCILSLFWPRKDIVGFFEKHGCSQAELSGLQIGGESGLKRHEIIDVLFAKLDARSDNGLGPFRAMLQSLLAWSHFDPYYFDKLGKLDRSAATRHLDHLKQLQEIRDAKIKADRERRATQEAARQQPTTTLEDLRTEYLDLLGNKTSRQQRGYALEHILAELARISHLETTEAFRVNGEQVDGAVKFDGEHYLIEAKWQEKSASNEPVYQFAGKVAGKLYGRGLFISVNGFSAEVVRSLIMGKEIQTLFVDGEDLILVIEGHLNFREMIDRKVKAAQTRGLIYVHPIAGTEKK
;
A
#
# COMPACT_ATOMS: atom_id res chain seq x y z
N MET A 1 4.06 15.74 -0.68
CA MET A 1 4.94 15.44 -1.84
C MET A 1 5.46 16.76 -2.35
N THR A 2 6.77 16.88 -2.55
CA THR A 2 7.40 18.09 -3.10
C THR A 2 7.54 17.97 -4.62
N PHE A 3 7.46 19.11 -5.32
CA PHE A 3 7.63 19.13 -6.78
C PHE A 3 9.12 19.00 -7.15
N PRO A 4 9.50 18.24 -8.20
CA PRO A 4 10.91 17.93 -8.48
C PRO A 4 11.75 19.17 -8.79
N ALA A 5 12.88 19.34 -8.09
CA ALA A 5 13.69 20.56 -8.14
C ALA A 5 14.38 20.81 -9.49
N ASP A 6 14.85 19.76 -10.15
CA ASP A 6 15.42 19.79 -11.51
C ASP A 6 14.35 20.11 -12.58
N ILE A 7 13.11 19.63 -12.44
CA ILE A 7 12.00 20.08 -13.30
C ILE A 7 11.75 21.57 -13.08
N LYS A 8 11.73 22.07 -11.83
CA LYS A 8 11.62 23.51 -11.57
C LYS A 8 12.75 24.29 -12.24
N GLY A 9 13.99 23.82 -12.14
CA GLY A 9 15.15 24.42 -12.81
C GLY A 9 14.93 24.53 -14.32
N CYS A 10 14.56 23.43 -14.96
CA CYS A 10 14.30 23.43 -16.40
C CYS A 10 13.08 24.27 -16.81
N MET A 11 12.02 24.29 -16.00
CA MET A 11 10.87 25.18 -16.20
C MET A 11 11.28 26.66 -16.14
N LYS A 12 12.14 27.05 -15.21
CA LYS A 12 12.69 28.42 -15.13
C LYS A 12 13.42 28.77 -16.43
N ASP A 13 14.25 27.88 -16.94
CA ASP A 13 14.98 28.09 -18.19
C ASP A 13 14.03 28.22 -19.40
N CYS A 14 12.94 27.45 -19.42
CA CYS A 14 11.88 27.58 -20.43
C CYS A 14 11.16 28.94 -20.33
N ILE A 15 10.74 29.34 -19.13
CA ILE A 15 10.03 30.62 -18.93
C ILE A 15 10.92 31.80 -19.34
N LEU A 16 12.22 31.78 -19.01
CA LEU A 16 13.16 32.84 -19.36
C LEU A 16 13.46 32.93 -20.86
N SER A 17 13.43 31.81 -21.58
CA SER A 17 13.65 31.75 -23.03
C SER A 17 12.39 32.05 -23.83
N LEU A 18 11.20 31.93 -23.23
CA LEU A 18 9.90 32.20 -23.86
C LEU A 18 9.40 33.64 -23.64
N PHE A 19 9.69 34.24 -22.49
CA PHE A 19 9.14 35.55 -22.12
C PHE A 19 10.23 36.62 -21.96
N TRP A 20 10.09 37.72 -22.70
CA TRP A 20 10.96 38.88 -22.57
C TRP A 20 10.43 39.91 -21.57
N PRO A 21 9.19 40.42 -21.67
CA PRO A 21 8.67 41.39 -20.70
C PRO A 21 8.44 40.77 -19.32
N ARG A 22 8.82 41.50 -18.25
CA ARG A 22 8.55 41.09 -16.86
C ARG A 22 7.06 40.83 -16.59
N LYS A 23 6.18 41.64 -17.20
CA LYS A 23 4.71 41.50 -17.09
C LYS A 23 4.19 40.20 -17.70
N ASP A 24 4.83 39.68 -18.75
CA ASP A 24 4.37 38.46 -19.43
C ASP A 24 4.78 37.22 -18.61
N ILE A 25 5.92 37.28 -17.93
CA ILE A 25 6.30 36.29 -16.90
C ILE A 25 5.24 36.28 -15.80
N VAL A 26 4.91 37.43 -15.22
CA VAL A 26 3.86 37.52 -14.17
C VAL A 26 2.52 36.97 -14.66
N GLY A 27 2.10 37.34 -15.88
CA GLY A 27 0.88 36.84 -16.50
C GLY A 27 0.89 35.33 -16.77
N PHE A 28 2.07 34.74 -17.03
CA PHE A 28 2.21 33.29 -17.09
C PHE A 28 1.91 32.64 -15.73
N PHE A 29 2.49 33.12 -14.64
CA PHE A 29 2.21 32.58 -13.30
C PHE A 29 0.74 32.74 -12.89
N GLU A 30 0.15 33.90 -13.18
CA GLU A 30 -1.28 34.16 -12.96
C GLU A 30 -2.17 33.12 -13.65
N LYS A 31 -1.92 32.85 -14.93
CA LYS A 31 -2.66 31.85 -15.72
C LYS A 31 -2.55 30.42 -15.18
N HIS A 32 -1.50 30.12 -14.41
CA HIS A 32 -1.23 28.79 -13.89
C HIS A 32 -1.45 28.70 -12.37
N GLY A 33 -2.32 29.53 -11.80
CA GLY A 33 -2.83 29.33 -10.44
C GLY A 33 -2.04 30.00 -9.31
N CYS A 34 -1.17 30.95 -9.64
CA CYS A 34 -0.68 31.92 -8.64
C CYS A 34 -1.79 32.91 -8.29
N SER A 35 -1.99 33.13 -7.00
CA SER A 35 -2.99 34.06 -6.48
C SER A 35 -2.53 35.51 -6.63
N GLN A 36 -3.49 36.44 -6.68
CA GLN A 36 -3.20 37.87 -6.72
C GLN A 36 -2.34 38.35 -5.54
N ALA A 37 -2.50 37.75 -4.35
CA ALA A 37 -1.68 38.08 -3.19
C ALA A 37 -0.20 37.72 -3.38
N GLU A 38 0.10 36.62 -4.08
CA GLU A 38 1.48 36.24 -4.38
C GLU A 38 2.09 37.12 -5.46
N LEU A 39 1.29 37.57 -6.42
CA LEU A 39 1.72 38.39 -7.56
C LEU A 39 1.88 39.87 -7.19
N SER A 40 0.98 40.42 -6.35
CA SER A 40 0.93 41.85 -6.03
C SER A 40 2.15 42.38 -5.26
N GLY A 41 2.84 41.49 -4.53
CA GLY A 41 4.08 41.83 -3.82
C GLY A 41 5.34 41.90 -4.70
N LEU A 42 5.24 41.74 -6.01
CA LEU A 42 6.39 41.79 -6.92
C LEU A 42 6.67 43.22 -7.39
N GLN A 43 7.84 43.76 -7.03
CA GLN A 43 8.31 45.04 -7.56
C GLN A 43 8.88 44.84 -8.98
N ILE A 44 8.05 44.94 -10.01
CA ILE A 44 8.46 44.73 -11.40
C ILE A 44 8.78 46.03 -12.18
N GLY A 45 8.35 47.18 -11.68
CA GLY A 45 8.54 48.50 -12.30
C GLY A 45 9.78 49.25 -11.78
N GLY A 46 10.27 50.20 -12.57
CA GLY A 46 11.42 51.04 -12.23
C GLY A 46 12.79 50.36 -12.37
N GLU A 47 13.85 51.16 -12.22
CA GLU A 47 15.25 50.69 -12.32
C GLU A 47 15.64 49.73 -11.19
N SER A 48 15.00 49.84 -10.01
CA SER A 48 15.18 48.96 -8.87
C SER A 48 14.28 47.71 -8.88
N GLY A 49 13.46 47.53 -9.92
CA GLY A 49 12.54 46.39 -10.01
C GLY A 49 13.26 45.06 -10.29
N LEU A 50 12.68 43.96 -9.80
CA LEU A 50 13.16 42.59 -9.96
C LEU A 50 13.46 42.24 -11.41
N LYS A 51 14.61 41.62 -11.65
CA LYS A 51 15.00 41.04 -12.93
C LYS A 51 14.14 39.81 -13.23
N ARG A 52 14.12 39.41 -14.51
CA ARG A 52 13.28 38.30 -15.01
C ARG A 52 13.48 37.00 -14.22
N HIS A 53 14.73 36.63 -13.94
CA HIS A 53 15.03 35.42 -13.17
C HIS A 53 14.62 35.56 -11.69
N GLU A 54 14.79 36.74 -11.10
CA GLU A 54 14.43 37.02 -9.70
C GLU A 54 12.91 36.93 -9.49
N ILE A 55 12.11 37.35 -10.48
CA ILE A 55 10.65 37.18 -10.46
C ILE A 55 10.29 35.69 -10.34
N ILE A 56 10.92 34.83 -11.15
CA ILE A 56 10.67 33.39 -11.14
C ILE A 56 11.10 32.78 -9.81
N ASP A 57 12.29 33.14 -9.31
CA ASP A 57 12.84 32.64 -8.04
C ASP A 57 11.93 32.99 -6.86
N VAL A 58 11.47 34.24 -6.78
CA VAL A 58 10.54 34.70 -5.73
C VAL A 58 9.21 33.95 -5.81
N LEU A 59 8.65 33.77 -7.03
CA LEU A 59 7.37 33.09 -7.19
C LEU A 59 7.48 31.59 -6.90
N PHE A 60 8.55 30.93 -7.30
CA PHE A 60 8.80 29.53 -6.93
C PHE A 60 8.94 29.36 -5.43
N ALA A 61 9.68 30.25 -4.75
CA ALA A 61 9.81 30.22 -3.29
C ALA A 61 8.46 30.43 -2.57
N LYS A 62 7.62 31.35 -3.07
CA LYS A 62 6.25 31.55 -2.55
C LYS A 62 5.38 30.31 -2.71
N LEU A 63 5.45 29.65 -3.87
CA LEU A 63 4.71 28.41 -4.13
C LEU A 63 5.20 27.26 -3.25
N ASP A 64 6.51 27.09 -3.09
CA ASP A 64 7.09 26.07 -2.19
C ASP A 64 6.66 26.28 -0.73
N ALA A 65 6.42 27.52 -0.30
CA ALA A 65 5.97 27.86 1.05
C ALA A 65 4.47 27.61 1.31
N ARG A 66 3.69 27.21 0.30
CA ARG A 66 2.27 26.85 0.50
C ARG A 66 2.13 25.55 1.29
N SER A 67 0.99 25.35 1.94
CA SER A 67 0.67 24.10 2.66
C SER A 67 0.68 22.86 1.75
N ASP A 68 0.35 23.04 0.47
CA ASP A 68 0.40 21.99 -0.56
C ASP A 68 1.73 21.96 -1.32
N ASN A 69 2.72 22.78 -0.93
CA ASN A 69 3.99 23.01 -1.65
C ASN A 69 3.81 23.45 -3.10
N GLY A 70 2.69 24.11 -3.43
CA GLY A 70 2.44 24.67 -4.76
C GLY A 70 2.27 23.62 -5.86
N LEU A 71 1.94 22.37 -5.50
CA LEU A 71 1.85 21.26 -6.44
C LEU A 71 0.91 21.53 -7.61
N GLY A 72 -0.25 22.14 -7.34
CA GLY A 72 -1.22 22.50 -8.39
C GLY A 72 -0.61 23.44 -9.43
N PRO A 73 -0.14 24.64 -9.04
CA PRO A 73 0.49 25.58 -9.95
C PRO A 73 1.70 25.03 -10.71
N PHE A 74 2.61 24.32 -10.03
CA PHE A 74 3.76 23.72 -10.69
C PHE A 74 3.37 22.70 -11.76
N ARG A 75 2.36 21.86 -11.50
CA ARG A 75 1.82 20.91 -12.49
C ARG A 75 1.19 21.64 -13.67
N ALA A 76 0.40 22.69 -13.42
CA ALA A 76 -0.22 23.47 -14.48
C ALA A 76 0.83 24.13 -15.39
N MET A 77 1.86 24.75 -14.80
CA MET A 77 2.97 25.34 -15.55
C MET A 77 3.74 24.28 -16.35
N LEU A 78 4.06 23.13 -15.74
CA LEU A 78 4.75 22.04 -16.44
C LEU A 78 3.96 21.57 -17.66
N GLN A 79 2.66 21.30 -17.51
CA GLN A 79 1.81 20.85 -18.62
C GLN A 79 1.76 21.87 -19.76
N SER A 80 1.64 23.15 -19.42
CA SER A 80 1.64 24.25 -20.40
C SER A 80 2.96 24.34 -21.17
N LEU A 81 4.09 24.21 -20.47
CA LEU A 81 5.41 24.23 -21.10
C LEU A 81 5.64 22.98 -21.97
N LEU A 82 5.22 21.80 -21.53
CA LEU A 82 5.34 20.56 -22.34
C LEU A 82 4.53 20.63 -23.65
N ALA A 83 3.37 21.29 -23.62
CA ALA A 83 2.51 21.50 -24.77
C ALA A 83 2.83 22.78 -25.57
N TRP A 84 3.89 23.50 -25.21
CA TRP A 84 4.16 24.83 -25.76
C TRP A 84 4.55 24.78 -27.24
N SER A 85 3.94 25.63 -28.04
CA SER A 85 4.16 25.70 -29.50
C SER A 85 4.21 27.12 -30.06
N HIS A 86 3.87 28.15 -29.28
CA HIS A 86 3.76 29.53 -29.74
C HIS A 86 5.01 30.36 -29.43
N PHE A 87 5.47 31.16 -30.38
CA PHE A 87 6.60 32.08 -30.19
C PHE A 87 6.20 33.46 -30.69
N ASP A 88 6.34 34.49 -29.85
CA ASP A 88 5.97 35.86 -30.20
C ASP A 88 6.93 36.44 -31.27
N PRO A 89 6.46 36.66 -32.51
CA PRO A 89 7.32 37.15 -33.59
C PRO A 89 7.97 38.50 -33.29
N TYR A 90 7.36 39.32 -32.42
CA TYR A 90 7.92 40.61 -32.05
C TYR A 90 9.24 40.48 -31.28
N TYR A 91 9.31 39.55 -30.31
CA TYR A 91 10.50 39.38 -29.48
C TYR A 91 11.53 38.42 -30.10
N PHE A 92 11.07 37.42 -30.83
CA PHE A 92 11.95 36.44 -31.49
C PHE A 92 12.51 36.96 -32.81
N ASP A 93 11.66 37.54 -33.67
CA ASP A 93 12.06 37.84 -35.06
C ASP A 93 12.34 39.34 -35.26
N LYS A 94 11.51 40.24 -34.71
CA LYS A 94 11.67 41.69 -34.92
C LYS A 94 12.73 42.33 -34.05
N LEU A 95 12.71 42.07 -32.73
CA LEU A 95 13.67 42.65 -31.79
C LEU A 95 14.90 41.77 -31.53
N GLY A 96 14.83 40.47 -31.86
CA GLY A 96 15.93 39.52 -31.60
C GLY A 96 16.34 39.43 -30.13
N LYS A 97 15.39 39.63 -29.20
CA LYS A 97 15.65 39.59 -27.75
C LYS A 97 15.60 38.17 -27.18
N LEU A 98 14.93 37.27 -27.90
CA LEU A 98 14.82 35.86 -27.57
C LEU A 98 15.33 35.04 -28.75
N ASP A 99 15.87 33.85 -28.46
CA ASP A 99 16.40 32.94 -29.48
C ASP A 99 15.54 31.68 -29.57
N ARG A 100 15.00 31.43 -30.77
CA ARG A 100 14.07 30.32 -31.02
C ARG A 100 14.76 28.97 -30.82
N SER A 101 16.03 28.85 -31.20
CA SER A 101 16.78 27.61 -31.08
C SER A 101 17.06 27.26 -29.60
N ALA A 102 17.37 28.25 -28.77
CA ALA A 102 17.57 28.11 -27.34
C ALA A 102 16.26 27.75 -26.62
N ALA A 103 15.17 28.44 -26.93
CA ALA A 103 13.86 28.13 -26.35
C ALA A 103 13.39 26.71 -26.68
N THR A 104 13.56 26.28 -27.93
CA THR A 104 13.23 24.91 -28.35
C THR A 104 14.08 23.88 -27.60
N ARG A 105 15.40 24.10 -27.45
CA ARG A 105 16.28 23.22 -26.66
C ARG A 105 15.84 23.09 -25.20
N HIS A 106 15.42 24.18 -24.56
CA HIS A 106 14.93 24.13 -23.18
C HIS A 106 13.63 23.32 -23.07
N LEU A 107 12.69 23.53 -23.99
CA LEU A 107 11.42 22.79 -24.04
C LEU A 107 11.63 21.29 -24.28
N ASP A 108 12.54 20.93 -25.19
CA ASP A 108 12.85 19.53 -25.48
C ASP A 108 13.58 18.87 -24.30
N HIS A 109 14.48 19.60 -23.63
CA HIS A 109 15.10 19.10 -22.41
C HIS A 109 14.07 18.85 -21.30
N LEU A 110 13.10 19.75 -21.13
CA LEU A 110 12.01 19.58 -20.16
C LEU A 110 11.18 18.32 -20.46
N LYS A 111 10.86 18.08 -21.73
CA LYS A 111 10.15 16.86 -22.18
C LYS A 111 10.95 15.60 -21.85
N GLN A 112 12.23 15.58 -22.20
CA GLN A 112 13.11 14.43 -21.90
C GLN A 112 13.19 14.14 -20.39
N LEU A 113 13.34 15.18 -19.56
CA LEU A 113 13.37 15.01 -18.10
C LEU A 113 12.06 14.44 -17.55
N GLN A 114 10.92 14.85 -18.11
CA GLN A 114 9.61 14.33 -17.71
C GLN A 114 9.44 12.87 -18.15
N GLU A 115 9.82 12.51 -19.38
CA GLU A 115 9.75 11.14 -19.90
C GLU A 115 10.61 10.17 -19.06
N ILE A 116 11.85 10.57 -18.72
CA ILE A 116 12.76 9.76 -17.89
C ILE A 116 12.13 9.50 -16.51
N ARG A 117 11.49 10.51 -15.93
CA ARG A 117 10.80 10.36 -14.63
C ARG A 117 9.63 9.40 -14.72
N ASP A 118 8.77 9.58 -15.72
CA ASP A 118 7.58 8.77 -15.87
C ASP A 118 7.96 7.31 -16.13
N ALA A 119 9.00 7.07 -16.93
CA ALA A 119 9.59 5.74 -17.13
C ALA A 119 10.13 5.15 -15.83
N LYS A 120 10.86 5.93 -15.02
CA LYS A 120 11.39 5.46 -13.72
C LYS A 120 10.27 5.12 -12.74
N ILE A 121 9.24 5.97 -12.63
CA ILE A 121 8.08 5.74 -11.76
C ILE A 121 7.35 4.47 -12.20
N LYS A 122 7.15 4.28 -13.50
CA LYS A 122 6.53 3.08 -14.06
C LYS A 122 7.35 1.83 -13.75
N ALA A 123 8.66 1.85 -14.01
CA ALA A 123 9.57 0.74 -13.74
C ALA A 123 9.62 0.37 -12.24
N ASP A 124 9.65 1.37 -11.35
CA ASP A 124 9.62 1.14 -9.90
C ASP A 124 8.29 0.51 -9.45
N ARG A 125 7.16 0.92 -10.03
CA ARG A 125 5.85 0.30 -9.76
C ARG A 125 5.78 -1.14 -10.26
N GLU A 126 6.22 -1.40 -11.48
CA GLU A 126 6.27 -2.74 -12.06
C GLU A 126 7.21 -3.65 -11.26
N ARG A 127 8.38 -3.16 -10.85
CA ARG A 127 9.31 -3.90 -10.00
C ARG A 127 8.67 -4.28 -8.66
N ARG A 128 7.99 -3.34 -8.00
CA ARG A 128 7.29 -3.61 -6.73
C ARG A 128 6.18 -4.63 -6.91
N ALA A 129 5.34 -4.47 -7.93
CA ALA A 129 4.26 -5.40 -8.23
C ALA A 129 4.78 -6.81 -8.51
N THR A 130 5.86 -6.95 -9.29
CA THR A 130 6.48 -8.25 -9.56
C THR A 130 7.09 -8.88 -8.30
N GLN A 131 7.73 -8.08 -7.44
CA GLN A 131 8.29 -8.57 -6.17
C GLN A 131 7.19 -9.01 -5.20
N GLU A 132 6.09 -8.26 -5.10
CA GLU A 132 4.93 -8.62 -4.30
C GLU A 132 4.28 -9.89 -4.86
N ALA A 133 4.05 -9.99 -6.17
CA ALA A 133 3.50 -11.18 -6.80
C ALA A 133 4.36 -12.42 -6.54
N ALA A 134 5.69 -12.30 -6.62
CA ALA A 134 6.61 -13.40 -6.32
C ALA A 134 6.53 -13.85 -4.85
N ARG A 135 6.32 -12.94 -3.90
CA ARG A 135 6.13 -13.27 -2.46
C ARG A 135 4.80 -13.96 -2.16
N GLN A 136 3.81 -13.78 -3.03
CA GLN A 136 2.50 -14.41 -2.93
C GLN A 136 2.45 -15.78 -3.62
N GLN A 137 3.47 -16.14 -4.40
CA GLN A 137 3.55 -17.47 -5.00
C GLN A 137 3.90 -18.51 -3.93
N PRO A 138 3.20 -19.66 -3.91
CA PRO A 138 3.57 -20.77 -3.05
C PRO A 138 4.96 -21.28 -3.40
N THR A 139 5.73 -21.61 -2.37
CA THR A 139 7.11 -22.11 -2.51
C THR A 139 7.19 -23.63 -2.39
N THR A 140 6.08 -24.27 -1.98
CA THR A 140 5.99 -25.70 -1.72
C THR A 140 4.68 -26.28 -2.26
N THR A 141 4.56 -27.61 -2.29
CA THR A 141 3.33 -28.30 -2.71
C THR A 141 2.49 -28.77 -1.53
N LEU A 142 1.23 -29.15 -1.78
CA LEU A 142 0.39 -29.78 -0.75
C LEU A 142 1.00 -31.10 -0.23
N GLU A 143 1.69 -31.86 -1.08
CA GLU A 143 2.34 -33.11 -0.70
C GLU A 143 3.51 -32.87 0.27
N ASP A 144 4.29 -31.82 0.02
CA ASP A 144 5.37 -31.40 0.91
C ASP A 144 4.84 -30.94 2.26
N LEU A 145 3.79 -30.10 2.26
CA LEU A 145 3.13 -29.64 3.49
C LEU A 145 2.51 -30.78 4.29
N ARG A 146 1.97 -31.79 3.60
CA ARG A 146 1.45 -32.99 4.24
C ARG A 146 2.56 -33.73 4.99
N THR A 147 3.70 -33.91 4.33
CA THR A 147 4.87 -34.57 4.92
C THR A 147 5.35 -33.78 6.14
N GLU A 148 5.51 -32.46 6.00
CA GLU A 148 5.91 -31.57 7.10
C GLU A 148 4.94 -31.65 8.28
N TYR A 149 3.63 -31.59 8.03
CA TYR A 149 2.61 -31.63 9.08
C TYR A 149 2.60 -32.97 9.82
N LEU A 150 2.74 -34.10 9.13
CA LEU A 150 2.81 -35.43 9.73
C LEU A 150 4.06 -35.61 10.59
N ASP A 151 5.20 -35.07 10.16
CA ASP A 151 6.45 -35.10 10.94
C ASP A 151 6.31 -34.34 12.28
N LEU A 152 5.57 -33.22 12.29
CA LEU A 152 5.29 -32.47 13.52
C LEU A 152 4.43 -33.25 14.52
N LEU A 153 3.54 -34.14 14.05
CA LEU A 153 2.75 -35.03 14.91
C LEU A 153 3.60 -36.12 15.58
N GLY A 154 4.73 -36.50 14.97
CA GLY A 154 5.65 -37.52 15.47
C GLY A 154 6.37 -37.18 16.79
N ASN A 155 6.08 -36.01 17.37
CA ASN A 155 6.53 -35.54 18.69
C ASN A 155 8.06 -35.39 18.91
N LYS A 156 8.88 -35.48 17.85
CA LYS A 156 10.35 -35.36 17.95
C LYS A 156 10.86 -33.92 18.00
N THR A 157 9.98 -32.94 17.79
CA THR A 157 10.32 -31.52 17.61
C THR A 157 9.93 -30.71 18.85
N SER A 158 10.72 -29.68 19.20
CA SER A 158 10.41 -28.80 20.33
C SER A 158 9.14 -27.96 20.10
N ARG A 159 8.50 -27.48 21.17
CA ARG A 159 7.26 -26.67 21.07
C ARG A 159 7.43 -25.42 20.19
N GLN A 160 8.56 -24.73 20.32
CA GLN A 160 8.85 -23.51 19.54
C GLN A 160 8.99 -23.83 18.06
N GLN A 161 9.71 -24.89 17.71
CA GLN A 161 9.86 -25.32 16.32
C GLN A 161 8.52 -25.71 15.69
N ARG A 162 7.61 -26.33 16.44
CA ARG A 162 6.25 -26.63 15.94
C ARG A 162 5.41 -25.39 15.70
N GLY A 163 5.56 -24.35 16.53
CA GLY A 163 4.91 -23.06 16.31
C GLY A 163 5.32 -22.46 14.97
N TYR A 164 6.62 -22.28 14.75
CA TYR A 164 7.14 -21.73 13.50
C TYR A 164 6.81 -22.59 12.27
N ALA A 165 6.85 -23.91 12.39
CA ALA A 165 6.46 -24.79 11.29
C ALA A 165 4.96 -24.68 10.97
N LEU A 166 4.10 -24.54 11.99
CA LEU A 166 2.67 -24.31 11.77
C LEU A 166 2.40 -22.95 11.11
N GLU A 167 3.12 -21.90 11.51
CA GLU A 167 3.07 -20.58 10.86
C GLU A 167 3.42 -20.69 9.36
N HIS A 168 4.51 -21.40 9.05
CA HIS A 168 4.93 -21.69 7.68
C HIS A 168 3.86 -22.45 6.88
N ILE A 169 3.34 -23.56 7.42
CA ILE A 169 2.30 -24.37 6.78
C ILE A 169 1.07 -23.51 6.46
N LEU A 170 0.61 -22.67 7.40
CA LEU A 170 -0.56 -21.82 7.20
C LEU A 170 -0.32 -20.76 6.10
N ALA A 171 0.88 -20.16 6.06
CA ALA A 171 1.23 -19.21 5.02
C ALA A 171 1.23 -19.84 3.63
N GLU A 172 1.79 -21.05 3.49
CA GLU A 172 1.82 -21.79 2.23
C GLU A 172 0.43 -22.29 1.81
N LEU A 173 -0.39 -22.81 2.73
CA LEU A 173 -1.78 -23.17 2.44
C LEU A 173 -2.59 -21.97 1.93
N ALA A 174 -2.36 -20.79 2.50
CA ALA A 174 -2.99 -19.56 2.04
C ALA A 174 -2.53 -19.15 0.63
N ARG A 175 -1.23 -19.22 0.34
CA ARG A 175 -0.66 -18.94 -0.99
C ARG A 175 -1.18 -19.93 -2.05
N ILE A 176 -1.19 -21.23 -1.75
CA ILE A 176 -1.77 -22.29 -2.61
C ILE A 176 -3.26 -22.02 -2.87
N SER A 177 -3.98 -21.47 -1.89
CA SER A 177 -5.40 -21.12 -2.01
C SER A 177 -5.64 -19.72 -2.62
N HIS A 178 -4.60 -19.10 -3.18
CA HIS A 178 -4.63 -17.76 -3.79
C HIS A 178 -5.19 -16.68 -2.86
N LEU A 179 -4.84 -16.73 -1.57
CA LEU A 179 -5.10 -15.66 -0.61
C LEU A 179 -3.88 -14.76 -0.54
N GLU A 180 -4.11 -13.45 -0.45
CA GLU A 180 -3.02 -12.50 -0.17
C GLU A 180 -2.56 -12.74 1.27
N THR A 181 -1.33 -13.18 1.43
CA THR A 181 -0.74 -13.60 2.70
C THR A 181 0.26 -12.55 3.18
N THR A 182 0.15 -12.22 4.47
CA THR A 182 1.13 -11.43 5.22
C THR A 182 1.80 -12.35 6.23
N GLU A 183 3.13 -12.46 6.13
CA GLU A 183 3.95 -13.22 7.10
C GLU A 183 3.89 -12.60 8.49
N ALA A 184 4.38 -13.32 9.51
CA ALA A 184 4.42 -12.86 10.90
C ALA A 184 5.02 -11.44 11.01
N PHE A 185 4.37 -10.59 11.81
CA PHE A 185 4.76 -9.19 11.95
C PHE A 185 4.54 -8.68 13.37
N ARG A 186 5.16 -7.53 13.68
CA ARG A 186 5.01 -6.86 14.99
C ARG A 186 4.45 -5.46 14.83
N VAL A 187 3.47 -5.12 15.66
CA VAL A 187 2.87 -3.78 15.72
C VAL A 187 2.88 -3.32 17.18
N ASN A 188 3.54 -2.20 17.48
CA ASN A 188 3.59 -1.64 18.84
C ASN A 188 4.01 -2.64 19.94
N GLY A 189 4.90 -3.58 19.61
CA GLY A 189 5.37 -4.64 20.52
C GLY A 189 4.50 -5.90 20.56
N GLU A 190 3.32 -5.88 19.93
CA GLU A 190 2.42 -7.02 19.79
C GLU A 190 2.83 -7.87 18.59
N GLN A 191 3.04 -9.19 18.79
CA GLN A 191 3.30 -10.15 17.71
C GLN A 191 2.00 -10.75 17.18
N VAL A 192 1.91 -10.83 15.86
CA VAL A 192 0.85 -11.51 15.09
C VAL A 192 1.53 -12.52 14.17
N ASP A 193 1.03 -13.76 14.18
CA ASP A 193 1.67 -14.89 13.50
C ASP A 193 1.47 -14.83 11.96
N GLY A 194 0.48 -14.07 11.51
CA GLY A 194 0.31 -13.71 10.10
C GLY A 194 -1.04 -13.05 9.83
N ALA A 195 -1.34 -12.81 8.57
CA ALA A 195 -2.68 -12.43 8.14
C ALA A 195 -2.98 -12.93 6.73
N VAL A 196 -4.25 -13.12 6.42
CA VAL A 196 -4.73 -13.44 5.07
C VAL A 196 -5.83 -12.49 4.67
N LYS A 197 -5.89 -12.12 3.39
CA LYS A 197 -7.00 -11.36 2.84
C LYS A 197 -8.01 -12.30 2.18
N PHE A 198 -9.21 -12.34 2.75
CA PHE A 198 -10.33 -13.12 2.24
C PHE A 198 -11.49 -12.17 1.95
N ASP A 199 -12.01 -12.23 0.71
CA ASP A 199 -13.16 -11.45 0.25
C ASP A 199 -13.09 -9.94 0.57
N GLY A 200 -11.92 -9.34 0.32
CA GLY A 200 -11.67 -7.91 0.57
C GLY A 200 -11.26 -7.56 2.01
N GLU A 201 -11.36 -8.51 2.94
CA GLU A 201 -11.18 -8.29 4.37
C GLU A 201 -9.93 -9.01 4.89
N HIS A 202 -9.21 -8.38 5.83
CA HIS A 202 -8.01 -8.96 6.43
C HIS A 202 -8.36 -9.75 7.68
N TYR A 203 -7.94 -11.02 7.72
CA TYR A 203 -8.05 -11.91 8.87
C TYR A 203 -6.68 -12.07 9.49
N LEU A 204 -6.52 -11.64 10.74
CA LEU A 204 -5.32 -11.94 11.51
C LEU A 204 -5.27 -13.43 11.82
N ILE A 205 -4.07 -14.00 11.87
CA ILE A 205 -3.82 -15.40 12.19
C ILE A 205 -3.04 -15.47 13.49
N GLU A 206 -3.48 -16.35 14.38
CA GLU A 206 -2.71 -16.80 15.54
C GLU A 206 -2.74 -18.33 15.55
N ALA A 207 -1.57 -18.94 15.67
CA ALA A 207 -1.37 -20.37 15.54
C ALA A 207 -0.81 -20.96 16.84
N LYS A 208 -1.47 -22.00 17.37
CA LYS A 208 -1.04 -22.69 18.58
C LYS A 208 -0.98 -24.20 18.37
N TRP A 209 0.18 -24.75 18.69
CA TRP A 209 0.40 -26.20 18.81
C TRP A 209 0.54 -26.58 20.30
N GLN A 210 -0.54 -26.42 21.06
CA GLN A 210 -0.58 -26.69 22.50
C GLN A 210 -1.68 -27.70 22.84
N GLU A 211 -1.57 -28.38 23.98
CA GLU A 211 -2.57 -29.34 24.47
C GLU A 211 -3.96 -28.71 24.62
N LYS A 212 -5.04 -29.48 24.39
CA LYS A 212 -6.44 -29.01 24.48
C LYS A 212 -6.80 -28.47 25.87
N SER A 213 -6.13 -28.96 26.91
CA SER A 213 -6.29 -28.53 28.30
C SER A 213 -5.44 -27.31 28.69
N ALA A 214 -4.69 -26.72 27.75
CA ALA A 214 -3.91 -25.52 28.01
C ALA A 214 -4.82 -24.32 28.32
N SER A 215 -4.25 -23.29 28.95
CA SER A 215 -4.96 -22.06 29.30
C SER A 215 -5.70 -21.46 28.09
N ASN A 216 -6.95 -21.01 28.31
CA ASN A 216 -7.74 -20.27 27.33
C ASN A 216 -7.25 -18.82 27.13
N GLU A 217 -6.28 -18.37 27.94
CA GLU A 217 -5.73 -17.02 27.91
C GLU A 217 -5.25 -16.56 26.52
N PRO A 218 -4.52 -17.35 25.71
CA PRO A 218 -4.08 -16.92 24.38
C PRO A 218 -5.25 -16.59 23.45
N VAL A 219 -6.37 -17.31 23.59
CA VAL A 219 -7.57 -17.09 22.79
C VAL A 219 -8.21 -15.74 23.13
N TYR A 220 -8.35 -15.43 24.43
CA TYR A 220 -8.89 -14.15 24.86
C TYR A 220 -7.97 -12.97 24.52
N GLN A 221 -6.66 -13.15 24.66
CA GLN A 221 -5.68 -12.16 24.22
C GLN A 221 -5.86 -11.88 22.74
N PHE A 222 -5.89 -12.91 21.90
CA PHE A 222 -6.09 -12.76 20.47
C PHE A 222 -7.43 -12.11 20.10
N ALA A 223 -8.54 -12.51 20.72
CA ALA A 223 -9.84 -11.88 20.50
C ALA A 223 -9.81 -10.38 20.85
N GLY A 224 -9.13 -10.00 21.93
CA GLY A 224 -8.90 -8.60 22.29
C GLY A 224 -8.06 -7.84 21.26
N LYS A 225 -6.99 -8.46 20.74
CA LYS A 225 -6.16 -7.90 19.66
C LYS A 225 -6.98 -7.61 18.40
N VAL A 226 -7.82 -8.57 18.00
CA VAL A 226 -8.71 -8.47 16.83
C VAL A 226 -9.71 -7.35 17.02
N ALA A 227 -10.40 -7.29 18.15
CA ALA A 227 -11.39 -6.25 18.45
C ALA A 227 -10.80 -4.83 18.49
N GLY A 228 -9.50 -4.70 18.73
CA GLY A 228 -8.78 -3.42 18.66
C GLY A 228 -8.48 -2.92 17.24
N LYS A 229 -8.79 -3.69 16.18
CA LYS A 229 -8.56 -3.29 14.78
C LYS A 229 -9.84 -2.77 14.12
N LEU A 230 -9.68 -1.90 13.11
CA LEU A 230 -10.79 -1.45 12.27
C LEU A 230 -11.41 -2.66 11.55
N TYR A 231 -12.67 -2.99 11.87
CA TYR A 231 -13.36 -4.19 11.38
C TYR A 231 -12.56 -5.48 11.59
N GLY A 232 -11.94 -5.62 12.77
CA GLY A 232 -11.07 -6.75 13.07
C GLY A 232 -11.71 -8.11 12.82
N ARG A 233 -11.00 -8.98 12.11
CA ARG A 233 -11.33 -10.39 11.92
C ARG A 233 -10.13 -11.27 12.24
N GLY A 234 -10.40 -12.45 12.79
CA GLY A 234 -9.36 -13.37 13.25
C GLY A 234 -9.64 -14.81 12.86
N LEU A 235 -8.57 -15.54 12.60
CA LEU A 235 -8.50 -16.99 12.53
C LEU A 235 -7.60 -17.44 13.68
N PHE A 236 -8.17 -18.17 14.64
CA PHE A 236 -7.38 -18.81 15.67
C PHE A 236 -7.24 -20.30 15.32
N ILE A 237 -6.00 -20.74 15.14
CA ILE A 237 -5.67 -22.11 14.76
C ILE A 237 -5.14 -22.83 16.01
N SER A 238 -5.79 -23.92 16.42
CA SER A 238 -5.34 -24.78 17.51
C SER A 238 -5.33 -26.24 17.05
N VAL A 239 -4.15 -26.83 16.84
CA VAL A 239 -4.05 -28.20 16.28
C VAL A 239 -4.80 -29.24 17.12
N ASN A 240 -4.76 -29.11 18.44
CA ASN A 240 -5.45 -30.03 19.36
C ASN A 240 -6.91 -29.61 19.69
N GLY A 241 -7.45 -28.62 18.98
CA GLY A 241 -8.83 -28.15 19.12
C GLY A 241 -9.05 -27.20 20.31
N PHE A 242 -10.31 -27.05 20.70
CA PHE A 242 -10.79 -26.05 21.67
C PHE A 242 -11.69 -26.67 22.72
N SER A 243 -11.69 -26.11 23.94
CA SER A 243 -12.65 -26.51 24.97
C SER A 243 -14.04 -25.93 24.70
N ALA A 244 -15.10 -26.67 25.04
CA ALA A 244 -16.47 -26.17 24.87
C ALA A 244 -16.72 -24.90 25.72
N GLU A 245 -15.97 -24.69 26.80
CA GLU A 245 -16.06 -23.50 27.64
C GLU A 245 -15.55 -22.24 26.92
N VAL A 246 -14.38 -22.30 26.26
CA VAL A 246 -13.83 -21.14 25.55
C VAL A 246 -14.64 -20.75 24.31
N VAL A 247 -15.24 -21.74 23.65
CA VAL A 247 -16.15 -21.49 22.52
C VAL A 247 -17.38 -20.74 23.02
N ARG A 248 -18.01 -21.22 24.09
CA ARG A 248 -19.21 -20.58 24.66
C ARG A 248 -18.94 -19.17 25.18
N SER A 249 -17.81 -18.95 25.87
CA SER A 249 -17.50 -17.65 26.46
C SER A 249 -17.31 -16.55 25.41
N LEU A 250 -16.73 -16.87 24.26
CA LEU A 250 -16.58 -15.91 23.15
C LEU A 250 -17.92 -15.61 22.47
N ILE A 251 -18.76 -16.63 22.26
CA ILE A 251 -20.09 -16.43 21.65
C ILE A 251 -20.99 -15.60 22.57
N MET A 252 -20.98 -15.85 23.87
CA MET A 252 -21.80 -15.12 24.84
C MET A 252 -21.29 -13.69 25.12
N GLY A 253 -20.02 -13.42 24.81
CA GLY A 253 -19.28 -12.27 25.32
C GLY A 253 -19.21 -11.02 24.43
N LYS A 254 -19.37 -11.10 23.09
CA LYS A 254 -19.23 -9.97 22.13
C LYS A 254 -19.46 -10.38 20.66
N GLU A 255 -19.42 -9.40 19.75
CA GLU A 255 -19.42 -9.57 18.29
C GLU A 255 -18.46 -10.69 17.84
N ILE A 256 -18.96 -11.61 17.03
CA ILE A 256 -18.22 -12.74 16.49
C ILE A 256 -17.22 -12.22 15.45
N GLN A 257 -15.97 -12.06 15.88
CA GLN A 257 -14.87 -11.57 15.03
C GLN A 257 -13.79 -12.63 14.79
N THR A 258 -13.77 -13.70 15.60
CA THR A 258 -12.76 -14.77 15.51
C THR A 258 -13.39 -16.11 15.15
N LEU A 259 -12.86 -16.78 14.13
CA LEU A 259 -13.22 -18.14 13.74
C LEU A 259 -12.18 -19.13 14.25
N PHE A 260 -12.62 -20.33 14.58
CA PHE A 260 -11.77 -21.41 15.07
C PHE A 260 -11.51 -22.45 14.01
N VAL A 261 -10.24 -22.86 13.93
CA VAL A 261 -9.72 -23.87 13.03
C VAL A 261 -8.89 -24.84 13.87
N ASP A 262 -9.15 -26.14 13.75
CA ASP A 262 -8.38 -27.17 14.44
C ASP A 262 -7.54 -28.04 13.49
N GLY A 263 -6.79 -29.01 14.03
CA GLY A 263 -5.97 -29.91 13.22
C GLY A 263 -6.76 -30.82 12.29
N GLU A 264 -8.02 -31.13 12.61
CA GLU A 264 -8.92 -31.88 11.72
C GLU A 264 -9.36 -31.00 10.55
N ASP A 265 -9.58 -29.70 10.76
CA ASP A 265 -9.85 -28.78 9.66
C ASP A 265 -8.62 -28.65 8.74
N LEU A 266 -7.43 -28.54 9.32
CA LEU A 266 -6.17 -28.45 8.56
C LEU A 266 -5.89 -29.70 7.74
N ILE A 267 -6.10 -30.90 8.30
CA ILE A 267 -5.85 -32.14 7.54
C ILE A 267 -6.79 -32.23 6.34
N LEU A 268 -8.05 -31.78 6.44
CA LEU A 268 -8.95 -31.74 5.29
C LEU A 268 -8.42 -30.83 4.17
N VAL A 269 -7.77 -29.72 4.53
CA VAL A 269 -7.16 -28.80 3.57
C VAL A 269 -5.90 -29.38 2.95
N ILE A 270 -5.01 -29.93 3.79
CA ILE A 270 -3.73 -30.52 3.38
C ILE A 270 -3.94 -31.74 2.47
N GLU A 271 -4.96 -32.56 2.74
CA GLU A 271 -5.34 -33.73 1.92
C GLU A 271 -6.13 -33.35 0.66
N GLY A 272 -6.42 -32.06 0.45
CA GLY A 272 -7.10 -31.56 -0.74
C GLY A 272 -8.61 -31.84 -0.79
N HIS A 273 -9.26 -32.16 0.33
CA HIS A 273 -10.72 -32.32 0.39
C HIS A 273 -11.47 -30.99 0.21
N LEU A 274 -10.82 -29.88 0.55
CA LEU A 274 -11.19 -28.49 0.25
C LEU A 274 -9.93 -27.63 0.31
N ASN A 275 -9.92 -26.44 -0.30
CA ASN A 275 -8.78 -25.52 -0.11
C ASN A 275 -8.98 -24.60 1.10
N PHE A 276 -7.93 -23.88 1.52
CA PHE A 276 -7.96 -23.01 2.71
C PHE A 276 -8.99 -21.89 2.57
N ARG A 277 -9.15 -21.35 1.35
CA ARG A 277 -10.14 -20.32 1.01
C ARG A 277 -11.57 -20.84 1.21
N GLU A 278 -11.88 -22.04 0.72
CA GLU A 278 -13.18 -22.69 0.90
C GLU A 278 -13.47 -22.99 2.36
N MET A 279 -12.46 -23.40 3.13
CA MET A 279 -12.62 -23.63 4.56
C MET A 279 -13.01 -22.34 5.29
N ILE A 280 -12.31 -21.23 4.99
CA ILE A 280 -12.63 -19.90 5.55
C ILE A 280 -14.05 -19.51 5.15
N ASP A 281 -14.41 -19.59 3.87
CA ASP A 281 -15.75 -19.24 3.37
C ASP A 281 -16.86 -19.99 4.12
N ARG A 282 -16.73 -21.31 4.28
CA ARG A 282 -17.74 -22.13 4.96
C ARG A 282 -17.85 -21.81 6.46
N LYS A 283 -16.73 -21.51 7.13
CA LYS A 283 -16.72 -21.08 8.53
C LYS A 283 -17.27 -19.66 8.69
N VAL A 284 -16.94 -18.74 7.80
CA VAL A 284 -17.52 -17.38 7.74
C VAL A 284 -19.03 -17.47 7.57
N LYS A 285 -19.52 -18.27 6.62
CA LYS A 285 -20.95 -18.50 6.42
C LYS A 285 -21.62 -19.02 7.69
N ALA A 286 -21.01 -20.00 8.38
CA ALA A 286 -21.57 -20.53 9.62
C ALA A 286 -21.65 -19.49 10.74
N ALA A 287 -20.61 -18.68 10.90
CA ALA A 287 -20.57 -17.61 11.89
C ALA A 287 -21.61 -16.52 11.59
N GLN A 288 -21.70 -16.07 10.34
CA GLN A 288 -22.63 -15.01 9.94
C GLN A 288 -24.10 -15.44 9.96
N THR A 289 -24.40 -16.70 9.61
CA THR A 289 -25.79 -17.17 9.48
C THR A 289 -26.32 -17.85 10.74
N ARG A 290 -25.45 -18.47 11.55
CA ARG A 290 -25.85 -19.27 12.72
C ARG A 290 -25.15 -18.88 14.02
N GLY A 291 -24.24 -17.91 13.98
CA GLY A 291 -23.44 -17.53 15.14
C GLY A 291 -22.42 -18.59 15.58
N LEU A 292 -22.11 -19.57 14.73
CA LEU A 292 -21.21 -20.68 15.06
C LEU A 292 -19.78 -20.41 14.57
N ILE A 293 -18.85 -20.25 15.51
CA ILE A 293 -17.43 -19.97 15.21
C ILE A 293 -16.55 -21.22 15.08
N TYR A 294 -17.06 -22.37 15.53
CA TYR A 294 -16.32 -23.64 15.56
C TYR A 294 -17.17 -24.78 14.98
N VAL A 295 -17.06 -24.94 13.66
CA VAL A 295 -17.82 -25.93 12.89
C VAL A 295 -16.90 -26.77 12.01
N HIS A 296 -17.32 -28.00 11.71
CA HIS A 296 -16.69 -28.83 10.70
C HIS A 296 -16.92 -28.23 9.30
N PRO A 297 -15.88 -27.95 8.50
CA PRO A 297 -16.02 -27.17 7.27
C PRO A 297 -16.76 -27.91 6.16
N ILE A 298 -16.77 -29.24 6.15
CA ILE A 298 -17.56 -30.02 5.17
C ILE A 298 -18.99 -30.28 5.67
N ALA A 299 -19.15 -30.97 6.80
CA ALA A 299 -20.47 -31.31 7.34
C ALA A 299 -21.29 -30.11 7.85
N GLY A 300 -20.64 -28.98 8.18
CA GLY A 300 -21.31 -27.79 8.71
C GLY A 300 -21.86 -27.95 10.14
N THR A 301 -21.57 -29.07 10.81
CA THR A 301 -21.96 -29.37 12.18
C THR A 301 -21.04 -28.66 13.19
N GLU A 302 -21.61 -28.26 14.33
CA GLU A 302 -20.83 -27.70 15.45
C GLU A 302 -19.86 -28.75 16.02
N LYS A 303 -18.62 -28.33 16.32
CA LYS A 303 -17.60 -29.17 16.95
C LYS A 303 -17.66 -29.06 18.47
N LYS A 304 -17.30 -30.14 19.17
CA LYS A 304 -17.37 -30.26 20.65
C LYS A 304 -16.02 -30.10 21.35
#